data_AF-A0A7K2VHA0-F1
#
_entry.id   AF-A0A7K2VHA0-F1
#
_cell.length_a   1.000
_cell.length_b   1.000
_cell.length_c   1.000
_cell.angle_alpha   90.00
_cell.angle_beta   90.00
_cell.angle_gamma   90.00
#
_symmetry.space_group_name_H-M   'P 1'
#
loop_
_entity.id
_entity.type
_entity.pdbx_description
1 polymer ?
#
loop_
_entity_poly.entity_id
_entity_poly.type
_entity_poly.pdbx_seq_one_letter_code
_entity_poly.pdbx_strand_id
1 'polypeptide(L)'
;MTDQAVDQDEARLSEPPAPTGHFLGRARELKELRADIERTGLDTLAGRKAPRARVLLIAGRPGSGRTALAEEFVRQVAQRYADGVFRTRLGDPDGTAVPVERAARELLGALGAPAPAG
;
A
#
# COMPACT_ATOMS: atom_id res chain seq x y z
N MET A 1 9.76 -43.74 1.91
CA MET A 1 9.04 -43.65 0.64
C MET A 1 7.60 -43.35 1.04
N THR A 2 7.18 -42.10 1.18
CA THR A 2 7.22 -41.04 0.17
C THR A 2 7.69 -39.71 0.77
N ASP A 3 8.58 -39.08 0.01
CA ASP A 3 9.07 -37.72 0.14
C ASP A 3 7.93 -36.76 -0.22
N GLN A 4 7.54 -35.87 0.71
CA GLN A 4 6.58 -34.81 0.42
C GLN A 4 7.35 -33.49 0.41
N ALA A 5 7.97 -33.21 -0.73
CA ALA A 5 8.52 -31.92 -1.07
C ALA A 5 7.37 -30.89 -1.09
N VAL A 6 7.44 -29.92 -0.19
CA VAL A 6 6.59 -28.73 -0.21
C VAL A 6 7.26 -27.76 -1.16
N ASP A 7 6.73 -27.67 -2.37
CA ASP A 7 7.16 -26.73 -3.38
C ASP A 7 7.01 -25.31 -2.81
N GLN A 8 8.13 -24.63 -2.63
CA GLN A 8 8.18 -23.22 -2.24
C GLN A 8 7.84 -22.43 -3.50
N ASP A 9 6.56 -22.42 -3.86
CA ASP A 9 6.07 -21.62 -4.97
C ASP A 9 6.37 -20.16 -4.64
N GLU A 10 7.32 -19.63 -5.40
CA GLU A 10 8.01 -18.38 -5.16
C GLU A 10 7.01 -17.28 -4.87
N ALA A 11 7.25 -16.55 -3.76
CA ALA A 11 6.46 -15.40 -3.36
C ALA A 11 6.46 -14.37 -4.49
N ARG A 12 5.50 -14.48 -5.41
CA ARG A 12 5.31 -13.52 -6.48
C ARG A 12 4.91 -12.21 -5.81
N LEU A 13 5.86 -11.27 -5.81
CA LEU A 13 5.60 -9.85 -5.69
C LEU A 13 4.31 -9.58 -6.46
N SER A 14 3.28 -9.10 -5.77
CA SER A 14 2.03 -8.72 -6.42
C SER A 14 2.33 -7.49 -7.28
N GLU A 15 2.88 -7.73 -8.48
CA GLU A 15 3.01 -6.72 -9.50
C GLU A 15 1.60 -6.19 -9.77
N PRO A 16 1.39 -4.87 -9.66
CA PRO A 16 0.10 -4.31 -9.98
C PRO A 16 -0.22 -4.66 -11.44
N PRO A 17 -1.47 -5.00 -11.78
CA PRO A 17 -1.87 -5.08 -13.17
C PRO A 17 -1.45 -3.78 -13.86
N ALA A 18 -0.74 -3.89 -14.99
CA ALA A 18 -0.35 -2.72 -15.77
C ALA A 18 -1.61 -1.87 -16.02
N PRO A 19 -1.60 -0.56 -15.67
CA PRO A 19 -2.79 0.25 -15.82
C PRO A 19 -3.21 0.25 -17.29
N THR A 20 -4.39 -0.28 -17.57
CA THR A 20 -4.98 -0.40 -18.91
C THR A 20 -5.50 0.93 -19.46
N GLY A 21 -4.93 2.06 -19.01
CA GLY A 21 -5.35 3.40 -19.42
C GLY A 21 -4.41 4.51 -18.96
N HIS A 22 -4.59 5.69 -19.54
CA HIS A 22 -3.84 6.90 -19.17
C HIS A 22 -4.50 7.59 -17.96
N PHE A 23 -3.71 7.92 -16.94
CA PHE A 23 -4.15 8.81 -15.86
C PHE A 23 -3.93 10.27 -16.28
N LEU A 24 -5.01 11.05 -16.37
CA LEU A 24 -4.97 12.43 -16.86
C LEU A 24 -5.47 13.42 -15.79
N GLY A 25 -4.86 14.60 -15.77
CA GLY A 25 -5.19 15.66 -14.80
C GLY A 25 -4.69 15.37 -13.38
N ARG A 26 -5.28 16.05 -12.39
CA ARG A 26 -5.00 15.86 -10.95
C ARG A 26 -3.54 16.09 -10.53
N ALA A 27 -2.78 16.82 -11.34
CA ALA A 27 -1.37 17.12 -11.09
C ALA A 27 -1.17 17.89 -9.78
N ARG A 28 -2.13 18.73 -9.40
CA ARG A 28 -2.11 19.46 -8.13
C ARG A 28 -2.15 18.49 -6.95
N GLU A 29 -3.09 17.56 -6.94
CA GLU A 29 -3.27 16.59 -5.85
C GLU A 29 -2.07 15.65 -5.75
N LEU A 30 -1.51 15.21 -6.88
CA LEU A 30 -0.27 14.41 -6.89
C LEU A 30 0.92 15.18 -6.30
N LYS A 31 1.03 16.48 -6.62
CA LYS A 31 2.07 17.36 -6.05
C LYS A 31 1.88 17.53 -4.54
N GLU A 32 0.65 17.72 -4.07
CA GLU A 32 0.32 17.84 -2.64
C GLU A 32 0.68 16.56 -1.87
N LEU A 33 0.29 15.38 -2.38
CA LEU A 33 0.64 14.09 -1.78
C LEU A 33 2.16 13.87 -1.70
N ARG A 34 2.90 14.27 -2.76
CA ARG A 34 4.36 14.19 -2.78
C ARG A 34 5.01 15.11 -1.75
N ALA A 35 4.54 16.36 -1.67
CA ALA A 35 5.03 17.30 -0.68
C ALA A 35 4.79 16.80 0.75
N ASP A 36 3.66 16.15 1.01
CA ASP A 36 3.34 15.61 2.33
C ASP A 36 4.24 14.45 2.77
N ILE A 37 4.73 13.61 1.85
CA ILE A 37 5.70 12.55 2.19
C ILE A 37 7.15 13.05 2.26
N GLU A 38 7.44 14.21 1.67
CA GLU A 38 8.78 14.82 1.68
C GLU A 38 8.96 15.79 2.86
N ARG A 39 7.88 16.39 3.37
CA ARG A 39 7.90 17.33 4.50
C ARG A 39 8.64 16.74 5.69
N THR A 40 9.39 17.53 6.46
CA THR A 40 9.99 17.04 7.71
C THR A 40 8.89 16.53 8.64
N GLY A 41 9.04 15.31 9.16
CA GLY A 41 8.03 14.71 10.03
C GLY A 41 7.86 15.53 11.31
N LEU A 42 6.66 15.53 11.90
CA LEU A 42 6.38 16.18 13.20
C LEU A 42 7.36 15.73 14.29
N ASP A 43 7.82 14.47 14.23
CA ASP A 43 8.81 13.94 15.16
C ASP A 43 10.20 14.53 14.94
N THR A 44 10.60 14.76 13.69
CA THR A 44 11.85 15.45 13.36
C THR A 44 11.82 16.90 13.84
N LEU A 45 10.66 17.56 13.75
CA LEU A 45 10.45 18.91 14.29
C LEU A 45 10.42 18.92 15.83
N ALA A 46 9.98 17.84 16.46
CA ALA A 46 9.96 17.64 17.91
C ALA A 46 11.26 17.05 18.49
N GLY A 47 12.35 16.97 17.70
CA GLY A 47 13.65 16.47 18.15
C GLY A 47 13.72 14.96 18.41
N ARG A 48 12.71 14.19 17.99
CA ARG A 48 12.67 12.72 18.12
C ARG A 48 13.37 12.08 16.91
N LYS A 49 14.31 11.16 17.19
CA LYS A 49 15.23 10.57 16.19
C LYS A 49 14.61 9.50 15.29
N ALA A 50 13.48 8.89 15.65
CA ALA A 50 12.94 7.76 14.89
C ALA A 50 11.96 8.23 13.81
N PRO A 51 12.17 7.87 12.53
CA PRO A 51 11.18 8.10 11.49
C PRO A 51 9.91 7.30 11.78
N ARG A 52 8.76 7.97 11.89
CA ARG A 52 7.44 7.33 11.98
C ARG A 52 6.80 7.19 10.61
N ALA A 53 5.96 6.17 10.47
CA ALA A 53 5.10 6.00 9.31
C ALA A 53 4.18 7.21 9.12
N ARG A 54 3.96 7.59 7.86
CA ARG A 54 3.02 8.67 7.50
C ARG A 54 1.71 8.08 7.01
N VAL A 55 0.63 8.71 7.39
CA VAL A 55 -0.72 8.38 6.92
C VAL A 55 -1.19 9.53 6.04
N LEU A 56 -1.53 9.22 4.79
CA LEU A 56 -2.14 10.15 3.86
C LEU A 56 -3.61 9.77 3.67
N LEU A 57 -4.52 10.74 3.68
CA LEU A 57 -5.95 10.52 3.45
C LEU A 57 -6.37 11.10 2.10
N ILE A 58 -6.86 10.24 1.21
CA ILE A 58 -7.50 10.66 -0.04
C ILE A 58 -9.01 10.54 0.14
N ALA A 59 -9.65 11.68 0.40
CA ALA A 59 -11.10 11.79 0.58
C ALA A 59 -11.79 12.34 -0.68
N GLY A 60 -13.08 12.04 -0.84
CA GLY A 60 -13.85 12.42 -2.03
C GLY A 60 -15.10 11.56 -2.21
N ARG A 61 -16.00 12.01 -3.09
CA ARG A 61 -17.29 11.36 -3.38
C ARG A 61 -17.07 9.94 -3.95
N PRO A 62 -18.02 9.01 -3.79
CA PRO A 62 -18.01 7.75 -4.52
C PRO A 62 -17.82 7.99 -6.03
N GLY A 63 -16.95 7.20 -6.67
CA GLY A 63 -16.64 7.33 -8.09
C GLY A 63 -15.69 8.48 -8.48
N SER A 64 -15.21 9.33 -7.54
CA SER A 64 -14.34 10.46 -7.89
C SER A 64 -12.89 10.09 -8.26
N GLY A 65 -12.59 8.80 -8.49
CA GLY A 65 -11.24 8.35 -8.86
C GLY A 65 -10.22 8.34 -7.71
N ARG A 66 -10.65 8.23 -6.45
CA ARG A 66 -9.73 8.21 -5.28
C ARG A 66 -8.70 7.09 -5.36
N THR A 67 -9.15 5.88 -5.71
CA THR A 67 -8.28 4.72 -5.88
C THR A 67 -7.30 4.95 -7.03
N ALA A 68 -7.77 5.46 -8.17
CA ALA A 68 -6.91 5.78 -9.30
C ALA A 68 -5.82 6.82 -8.96
N LEU A 69 -6.17 7.87 -8.20
CA LEU A 69 -5.20 8.86 -7.73
C LEU A 69 -4.15 8.23 -6.79
N ALA A 70 -4.58 7.35 -5.88
CA ALA A 70 -3.69 6.64 -4.97
C ALA A 70 -2.73 5.72 -5.74
N GLU A 71 -3.25 4.98 -6.72
CA GLU A 71 -2.47 4.07 -7.56
C GLU A 71 -1.45 4.81 -8.42
N GLU A 72 -1.85 5.91 -9.04
CA GLU A 72 -0.95 6.77 -9.80
C GLU A 72 0.14 7.36 -8.90
N PHE A 73 -0.21 7.87 -7.72
CA PHE A 73 0.77 8.36 -6.76
C PHE A 73 1.78 7.28 -6.39
N VAL A 74 1.30 6.09 -6.01
CA VAL A 74 2.14 4.93 -5.69
C VAL A 74 3.06 4.59 -6.86
N ARG A 75 2.55 4.53 -8.09
CA ARG A 75 3.34 4.26 -9.29
C ARG A 75 4.50 5.25 -9.46
N GLN A 76 4.26 6.54 -9.19
CA GLN A 76 5.28 7.57 -9.31
C GLN A 76 6.33 7.57 -8.19
N VAL A 77 6.07 6.89 -7.07
CA VAL A 77 6.97 6.90 -5.91
C VAL A 77 7.58 5.54 -5.60
N ALA A 78 7.04 4.44 -6.14
CA ALA A 78 7.44 3.08 -5.83
C ALA A 78 8.94 2.83 -5.95
N GLN A 79 9.61 3.40 -6.96
CA GLN A 79 11.06 3.25 -7.16
C GLN A 79 11.91 3.81 -6.01
N ARG A 80 11.35 4.65 -5.13
CA ARG A 80 12.03 5.20 -3.95
C ARG A 80 11.96 4.27 -2.73
N TYR A 81 11.21 3.17 -2.81
CA TYR A 81 10.99 2.23 -1.72
C TYR A 81 11.50 0.85 -2.16
N ALA A 82 12.69 0.47 -1.68
CA ALA A 82 13.36 -0.77 -2.07
C ALA A 82 12.55 -2.02 -1.68
N ASP A 83 11.79 -1.94 -0.58
CA ASP A 83 10.94 -3.03 -0.09
C ASP A 83 9.63 -3.17 -0.88
N GLY A 84 9.40 -2.30 -1.86
CA GLY A 84 8.25 -2.36 -2.74
C GLY A 84 6.98 -1.73 -2.16
N VAL A 85 5.83 -2.20 -2.63
CA VAL A 85 4.51 -1.66 -2.29
C VAL A 85 3.59 -2.80 -1.86
N PHE A 86 3.04 -2.68 -0.66
CA PHE A 86 2.07 -3.61 -0.12
C PHE A 86 0.66 -3.01 -0.16
N ARG A 87 -0.32 -3.84 -0.52
CA ARG A 87 -1.72 -3.44 -0.63
C ARG A 87 -2.59 -4.46 0.11
N THR A 88 -3.55 -3.95 0.86
CA THR A 88 -4.62 -4.75 1.47
C THR A 88 -5.92 -3.97 1.39
N ARG A 89 -7.04 -4.67 1.30
CA ARG A 89 -8.36 -4.05 1.46
C ARG A 89 -8.67 -3.92 2.95
N LEU A 90 -9.30 -2.81 3.32
CA LEU A 90 -9.80 -2.56 4.69
C LEU A 90 -11.33 -2.55 4.76
N GLY A 91 -11.99 -2.64 3.61
CA GLY A 91 -13.44 -2.73 3.50
C GLY A 91 -13.83 -3.35 2.16
N ASP A 92 -14.99 -3.99 2.14
CA ASP A 92 -15.61 -4.55 0.95
C ASP A 92 -16.40 -3.48 0.18
N PRO A 93 -16.73 -3.72 -1.10
CA PRO A 93 -17.44 -2.75 -1.93
C PRO A 93 -18.83 -2.36 -1.40
N ASP A 94 -19.44 -3.20 -0.56
CA ASP A 94 -20.70 -2.96 0.12
C ASP A 94 -20.56 -2.09 1.40
N GLY A 95 -19.32 -1.74 1.77
CA GLY A 95 -19.00 -0.94 2.95
C GLY A 95 -18.72 -1.76 4.21
N THR A 96 -18.83 -3.08 4.16
CA THR A 96 -18.48 -3.97 5.27
C THR A 96 -16.99 -3.84 5.59
N ALA A 97 -16.63 -3.69 6.87
CA ALA A 97 -15.23 -3.62 7.28
C ALA A 97 -14.56 -5.00 7.17
N VAL A 98 -13.34 -5.05 6.62
CA VAL A 98 -12.53 -6.27 6.62
C VAL A 98 -11.97 -6.51 8.03
N PRO A 99 -12.06 -7.73 8.59
CA PRO A 99 -11.47 -8.04 9.89
C PRO A 99 -9.97 -7.71 9.93
N VAL A 100 -9.52 -7.12 11.04
CA VAL A 100 -8.13 -6.65 11.19
C VAL A 100 -7.14 -7.81 11.03
N GLU A 101 -7.48 -8.97 11.57
CA GLU A 101 -6.68 -10.19 11.51
C GLU A 101 -6.47 -10.64 10.06
N ARG A 102 -7.50 -10.52 9.24
CA ARG A 102 -7.44 -10.83 7.81
C ARG A 102 -6.52 -9.86 7.07
N ALA A 103 -6.71 -8.55 7.26
CA ALA A 103 -5.85 -7.54 6.63
C ALA A 103 -4.38 -7.68 7.07
N ALA A 104 -4.14 -7.95 8.36
CA ALA A 104 -2.80 -8.19 8.89
C ALA A 104 -2.17 -9.45 8.27
N ARG A 105 -2.92 -10.55 8.14
CA ARG A 105 -2.44 -11.78 7.50
C ARG A 105 -2.10 -11.56 6.03
N GLU A 106 -2.94 -10.84 5.29
CA GLU A 106 -2.69 -10.50 3.88
C GLU A 106 -1.38 -9.70 3.74
N LEU A 107 -1.16 -8.70 4.60
CA LEU A 107 0.07 -7.91 4.62
C LEU A 107 1.31 -8.73 5.02
N LEU A 108 1.21 -9.56 6.06
CA LEU A 108 2.31 -10.42 6.49
C LEU A 108 2.69 -11.44 5.41
N GLY A 109 1.69 -12.04 4.75
CA GLY A 109 1.91 -12.93 3.62
C GLY A 109 2.62 -12.23 2.46
N ALA A 110 2.22 -11.00 2.13
CA ALA A 110 2.89 -10.22 1.09
C ALA A 110 4.34 -9.85 1.46
N LEU A 111 4.63 -9.66 2.76
CA LEU A 111 5.97 -9.45 3.29
C LEU A 111 6.82 -10.73 3.38
N GLY A 112 6.26 -11.91 3.09
CA GLY A 112 6.92 -13.20 3.32
C GLY A 112 7.13 -13.51 4.82
N ALA A 113 6.41 -12.84 5.70
CA ALA A 113 6.50 -13.00 7.14
C ALA A 113 5.47 -14.05 7.64
N PRO A 114 5.80 -14.81 8.70
CA PRO A 114 4.85 -15.75 9.27
C PRO A 114 3.63 -15.02 9.83
N ALA A 115 2.44 -15.45 9.43
CA ALA A 115 1.18 -14.96 9.99
C ALA A 115 0.63 -15.99 10.98
N PRO A 116 0.28 -15.61 12.22
CA PRO A 116 -0.24 -16.55 13.22
C PRO A 116 -1.52 -17.20 12.73
N ALA A 117 -1.69 -18.51 12.94
CA ALA A 117 -2.96 -19.18 12.67
C ALA A 117 -4.08 -18.52 13.48
N GLY A 118 -5.20 -18.23 12.82
CA GLY A 118 -6.38 -17.62 13.40
C GLY A 118 -7.60 -18.22 12.76
#